data_AF-A0A9E4EDZ2-F1
#
_entry.id   AF-A0A9E4EDZ2-F1
#
_cell.length_a   1.000
_cell.length_b   1.000
_cell.length_c   1.000
_cell.angle_alpha   90.00
_cell.angle_beta   90.00
_cell.angle_gamma   90.00
#
_symmetry.space_group_name_H-M   'P 1'
#
loop_
_entity.id
_entity.type
_entity.pdbx_description
1 polymer ?
#
loop_
_entity_poly.entity_id
_entity_poly.type
_entity_poly.pdbx_seq_one_letter_code
_entity_poly.pdbx_strand_id
1 'polypeptide(L)'
;MNQDLHDGVREQASASRQRLEDARVLLRASRWRGAMYIAGYAVECLLKTKLMQIYECQNLRELEVELQRRSILSGHSTVFTHQLEELFKLTPGYNRLRQNQNMVSLFN
;
A
#
# COMPACT_ATOMS: atom_id res chain seq x y z
N MET A 1 10.07 -29.73 -1.94
CA MET A 1 8.78 -29.11 -1.57
C MET A 1 9.10 -27.77 -0.91
N ASN A 2 9.01 -26.66 -1.65
CA ASN A 2 9.23 -25.28 -1.17
C ASN A 2 8.84 -24.29 -2.28
N GLN A 3 7.56 -24.26 -2.68
CA GLN A 3 7.04 -23.30 -3.67
C GLN A 3 6.12 -22.22 -3.08
N ASP A 4 5.79 -22.28 -1.79
CA ASP A 4 4.71 -21.45 -1.20
C ASP A 4 5.21 -20.22 -0.41
N LEU A 5 6.52 -19.95 -0.39
CA LEU A 5 7.10 -18.84 0.39
C LEU A 5 7.27 -17.53 -0.41
N HIS A 6 6.81 -17.46 -1.66
CA HIS A 6 6.86 -16.24 -2.49
C HIS A 6 5.49 -15.57 -2.69
N ASP A 7 4.46 -16.01 -1.98
CA ASP A 7 3.08 -15.69 -2.37
C ASP A 7 2.68 -14.26 -2.02
N GLY A 8 3.00 -13.76 -0.82
CA GLY A 8 2.50 -12.46 -0.35
C GLY A 8 2.83 -11.26 -1.25
N VAL A 9 4.04 -11.19 -1.80
CA VAL A 9 4.44 -10.13 -2.74
C VAL A 9 3.62 -10.20 -4.03
N ARG A 10 3.44 -11.41 -4.58
CA ARG A 10 2.71 -11.65 -5.82
C ARG A 10 1.21 -11.46 -5.61
N GLU A 11 0.66 -11.93 -4.49
CA GLU A 11 -0.71 -11.73 -4.06
C GLU A 11 -1.06 -10.24 -4.00
N GLN A 12 -0.27 -9.44 -3.28
CA GLN A 12 -0.52 -7.99 -3.18
C GLN A 12 -0.39 -7.30 -4.54
N ALA A 13 0.59 -7.69 -5.37
CA ALA A 13 0.72 -7.12 -6.71
C ALA A 13 -0.46 -7.50 -7.62
N SER A 14 -0.97 -8.73 -7.49
CA SER A 14 -2.14 -9.22 -8.23
C SER A 14 -3.41 -8.51 -7.77
N ALA A 15 -3.62 -8.42 -6.46
CA ALA A 15 -4.74 -7.70 -5.84
C ALA A 15 -4.76 -6.24 -6.28
N SER A 16 -3.60 -5.57 -6.31
CA SER A 16 -3.48 -4.21 -6.82
C SER A 16 -4.00 -4.07 -8.26
N ARG A 17 -3.54 -4.95 -9.17
CA ARG A 17 -3.99 -4.93 -10.57
C ARG A 17 -5.49 -5.18 -10.70
N GLN A 18 -6.01 -6.16 -9.97
CA GLN A 18 -7.43 -6.50 -10.01
C GLN A 18 -8.30 -5.35 -9.49
N ARG A 19 -7.93 -4.76 -8.34
CA ARG A 19 -8.65 -3.60 -7.78
C ARG A 19 -8.61 -2.41 -8.73
N LEU A 20 -7.51 -2.16 -9.41
CA LEU A 20 -7.47 -1.07 -10.40
C LEU A 20 -8.44 -1.30 -11.56
N GLU A 21 -8.59 -2.54 -12.02
CA GLU A 21 -9.57 -2.88 -13.05
C GLU A 21 -11.01 -2.74 -12.54
N ASP A 22 -11.29 -3.22 -11.33
CA ASP A 22 -12.58 -3.03 -10.65
C ASP A 22 -12.92 -1.52 -10.53
N ALA A 23 -11.94 -0.69 -10.19
CA ALA A 23 -12.11 0.76 -10.11
C ALA A 23 -12.46 1.39 -11.46
N ARG A 24 -11.83 0.92 -12.56
CA ARG A 24 -12.15 1.39 -13.92
C ARG A 24 -13.56 1.03 -14.34
N VAL A 25 -14.05 -0.17 -13.98
CA VAL A 25 -15.43 -0.57 -14.24
C VAL A 25 -16.41 0.36 -13.49
N LEU A 26 -16.16 0.60 -12.20
CA LEU A 26 -16.98 1.53 -11.41
C LEU A 26 -16.96 2.96 -11.96
N LEU A 27 -15.80 3.40 -12.45
CA LEU A 27 -15.64 4.72 -13.05
C LEU A 27 -16.50 4.86 -14.32
N ARG A 28 -16.44 3.87 -15.23
CA ARG A 28 -17.27 3.84 -16.45
C ARG A 28 -18.76 3.80 -16.14
N ALA A 29 -19.14 3.19 -15.02
CA ALA A 29 -20.51 3.15 -14.53
C ALA A 29 -20.94 4.42 -13.76
N SER A 30 -20.15 5.49 -13.79
CA SER A 30 -20.38 6.73 -13.02
C SER A 30 -20.54 6.53 -11.50
N ARG A 31 -19.98 5.45 -10.95
CA ARG A 31 -20.00 5.15 -9.50
C ARG A 31 -18.76 5.75 -8.83
N TRP A 32 -18.65 7.08 -8.89
CA TRP A 32 -17.43 7.84 -8.55
C TRP A 32 -16.83 7.50 -7.19
N ARG A 33 -17.64 7.52 -6.12
CA ARG A 33 -17.17 7.22 -4.75
C ARG A 33 -16.63 5.80 -4.63
N GLY A 34 -17.29 4.83 -5.28
CA GLY A 34 -16.83 3.44 -5.31
C GLY A 34 -15.54 3.29 -6.10
N ALA A 35 -15.45 3.94 -7.26
CA ALA A 35 -14.24 3.96 -8.08
C ALA A 35 -13.04 4.54 -7.33
N MET A 36 -13.23 5.67 -6.66
CA MET A 36 -12.20 6.32 -5.83
C MET A 36 -11.72 5.39 -4.70
N TYR A 37 -12.64 4.80 -3.94
CA TYR A 37 -12.31 3.90 -2.84
C TYR A 37 -11.50 2.68 -3.32
N ILE A 38 -11.97 2.02 -4.38
CA ILE A 38 -11.31 0.83 -4.92
C ILE A 38 -9.96 1.17 -5.56
N ALA A 39 -9.83 2.32 -6.21
CA ALA A 39 -8.54 2.80 -6.72
C ALA A 39 -7.53 3.07 -5.57
N GLY A 40 -7.99 3.66 -4.46
CA GLY A 40 -7.17 3.84 -3.26
C GLY A 40 -6.66 2.50 -2.71
N TYR A 41 -7.53 1.49 -2.68
CA TYR A 41 -7.13 0.15 -2.25
C TYR A 41 -6.09 -0.49 -3.20
N ALA A 42 -6.20 -0.26 -4.51
CA ALA A 42 -5.20 -0.72 -5.47
C ALA A 42 -3.80 -0.14 -5.18
N VAL A 43 -3.72 1.15 -4.84
CA VAL A 43 -2.47 1.81 -4.48
C VAL A 43 -1.90 1.24 -3.18
N GLU A 44 -2.75 1.02 -2.18
CA GLU A 44 -2.34 0.39 -0.92
C GLU A 44 -1.70 -0.98 -1.12
N CYS A 45 -2.32 -1.86 -1.92
CA CYS A 45 -1.75 -3.18 -2.23
C CYS A 45 -0.38 -3.04 -2.88
N LEU A 46 -0.20 -2.06 -3.77
CA LEU A 46 1.09 -1.80 -4.41
C LEU A 46 2.13 -1.27 -3.42
N LEU A 47 1.74 -0.38 -2.50
CA LEU A 47 2.62 0.10 -1.43
C LEU A 47 3.08 -1.06 -0.54
N LYS A 48 2.18 -1.96 -0.16
CA LYS A 48 2.49 -3.19 0.58
C LYS A 48 3.49 -4.07 -0.19
N THR A 49 3.28 -4.29 -1.48
CA THR A 49 4.26 -4.98 -2.35
C THR A 49 5.62 -4.29 -2.31
N LYS A 50 5.68 -2.96 -2.43
CA LYS A 50 6.93 -2.21 -2.42
C LYS A 50 7.65 -2.25 -1.08
N LEU A 51 6.92 -2.14 0.02
CA LEU A 51 7.51 -2.27 1.35
C LEU A 51 8.09 -3.67 1.56
N MET A 52 7.36 -4.73 1.19
CA MET A 52 7.90 -6.09 1.24
C MET A 52 9.19 -6.23 0.40
N GLN A 53 9.25 -5.64 -0.80
CA GLN A 53 10.46 -5.63 -1.62
C GLN A 53 11.62 -4.86 -0.98
N ILE A 54 11.35 -3.70 -0.38
CA ILE A 54 12.38 -2.84 0.24
C ILE A 54 12.99 -3.50 1.49
N TYR A 55 12.17 -4.18 2.28
CA TYR A 55 12.57 -4.81 3.54
C TYR A 55 12.86 -6.31 3.40
N GLU A 56 12.88 -6.82 2.17
CA GLU A 56 13.17 -8.23 1.83
C GLU A 56 12.24 -9.24 2.52
N CYS A 57 10.98 -8.86 2.75
CA CYS A 57 9.96 -9.69 3.37
C CYS A 57 9.15 -10.45 2.32
N GLN A 58 8.74 -11.68 2.64
CA GLN A 58 7.94 -12.52 1.74
C GLN A 58 6.44 -12.31 1.86
N ASN A 59 5.98 -11.86 3.04
CA ASN A 59 4.57 -11.65 3.35
C ASN A 59 4.37 -10.46 4.31
N LEU A 60 3.11 -10.06 4.49
CA LEU A 60 2.75 -8.91 5.33
C LEU A 60 3.09 -9.10 6.81
N ARG A 61 3.05 -10.34 7.31
CA ARG A 61 3.38 -10.63 8.71
C ARG A 61 4.87 -10.39 8.97
N GLU A 62 5.72 -10.90 8.10
CA GLU A 62 7.16 -10.62 8.14
C GLU A 62 7.45 -9.12 8.03
N LEU A 63 6.75 -8.42 7.13
CA LEU A 63 6.89 -6.98 6.98
C LEU A 63 6.52 -6.23 8.27
N GLU A 64 5.42 -6.61 8.94
CA GLU A 64 5.01 -5.99 10.19
C GLU A 64 6.08 -6.16 11.28
N VAL A 65 6.56 -7.40 11.47
CA VAL A 65 7.61 -7.72 12.44
C VAL A 65 8.88 -6.91 12.13
N GLU A 66 9.28 -6.83 10.87
CA GLU A 66 10.50 -6.13 10.47
C GLU A 66 10.40 -4.61 10.68
N LEU A 67 9.24 -4.02 10.36
CA LEU A 67 9.02 -2.59 10.59
C LEU A 67 8.94 -2.23 12.07
N GLN A 68 8.35 -3.11 12.90
CA GLN A 68 8.35 -2.95 14.36
C GLN A 68 9.77 -3.10 14.93
N ARG A 69 10.54 -4.09 14.46
CA ARG A 69 11.94 -4.31 14.88
C ARG A 69 12.83 -3.10 14.58
N ARG A 70 12.56 -2.38 13.49
CA ARG A 70 13.28 -1.15 13.11
C ARG A 70 12.73 0.12 13.77
N SER A 71 11.71 0.00 14.64
CA SER A 71 10.99 1.14 15.24
C SER A 71 10.40 2.12 14.22
N ILE A 72 10.14 1.65 12.99
CA ILE A 72 9.49 2.44 11.93
C ILE A 72 7.98 2.40 12.11
N LEU A 73 7.44 1.24 12.51
CA LEU A 73 6.04 1.06 12.85
C LEU A 73 5.90 1.05 14.37
N SER A 74 5.01 1.89 14.91
CA SER A 74 4.71 1.90 16.34
C SER A 74 4.01 0.60 16.75
N GLY A 75 4.18 0.15 18.00
CA GLY A 75 3.59 -1.10 18.50
C GLY A 75 2.05 -1.16 18.48
N HIS A 76 1.37 -0.03 18.27
CA HIS A 76 -0.09 0.04 18.14
C HIS A 76 -0.56 0.14 16.67
N SER A 77 0.37 0.19 15.72
CA SER A 77 0.11 0.32 14.28
C SER A 77 0.35 -1.01 13.56
N THR A 78 -0.41 -1.27 12.49
CA THR A 78 -0.34 -2.52 11.72
C THR A 78 -0.29 -2.24 10.22
N VAL A 79 0.43 -3.08 9.47
CA VAL A 79 0.42 -3.03 7.99
C VAL A 79 -0.85 -3.64 7.39
N PHE A 80 -1.67 -4.34 8.19
CA PHE A 80 -2.98 -4.84 7.75
C PHE A 80 -4.04 -3.73 7.68
N THR A 81 -3.68 -2.47 7.94
CA THR A 81 -4.56 -1.32 7.77
C THR A 81 -4.99 -1.11 6.32
N HIS A 82 -6.18 -0.52 6.16
CA HIS A 82 -6.70 0.01 4.89
C HIS A 82 -6.52 1.53 4.76
N GLN A 83 -5.58 2.09 5.53
CA GLN A 83 -5.33 3.53 5.61
C GLN A 83 -4.06 3.87 4.83
N LEU A 84 -4.26 4.42 3.64
CA LEU A 84 -3.19 4.75 2.70
C LEU A 84 -2.16 5.73 3.27
N GLU A 85 -2.61 6.69 4.08
CA GLU A 85 -1.72 7.67 4.71
C GLU A 85 -0.69 7.00 5.65
N GLU A 86 -1.15 6.06 6.47
CA GLU A 86 -0.30 5.33 7.42
C GLU A 86 0.73 4.48 6.69
N LEU A 87 0.34 3.79 5.61
CA LEU A 87 1.28 3.02 4.79
C LEU A 87 2.27 3.92 4.05
N PHE A 88 1.82 5.09 3.61
CA PHE A 88 2.65 6.03 2.89
C PHE A 88 3.75 6.62 3.78
N LYS A 89 3.47 6.90 5.06
CA LYS A 89 4.46 7.33 6.07
C LYS A 89 5.62 6.34 6.25
N LEU A 90 5.38 5.06 5.98
CA LEU A 90 6.39 3.99 6.08
C LEU A 90 7.32 3.93 4.85
N THR A 91 7.00 4.67 3.78
CA THR A 91 7.81 4.67 2.57
C THR A 91 8.98 5.66 2.67
N PRO A 92 10.18 5.32 2.15
CA PRO A 92 11.29 6.26 2.05
C PRO A 92 10.98 7.52 1.24
N GLY A 93 9.93 7.48 0.40
CA GLY A 93 9.45 8.59 -0.42
C GLY A 93 8.67 9.66 0.35
N TYR A 94 8.20 9.37 1.58
CA TYR A 94 7.39 10.28 2.38
C TYR A 94 8.03 11.67 2.54
N ASN A 95 9.31 11.70 2.91
CA ASN A 95 10.04 12.96 3.11
C ASN A 95 10.19 13.78 1.82
N ARG A 96 10.33 13.13 0.67
CA ARG A 96 10.43 13.82 -0.64
C ARG A 96 9.10 14.45 -1.06
N LEU A 97 7.98 13.79 -0.78
CA LEU A 97 6.65 14.32 -1.10
C LEU A 97 6.25 15.46 -0.16
N ARG A 98 6.59 15.38 1.13
CA ARG A 98 6.38 16.48 2.09
C ARG A 98 7.16 17.75 1.74
N GLN A 99 8.33 17.62 1.11
CA GLN A 99 9.13 18.75 0.64
C GLN A 99 8.55 19.39 -0.64
N ASN A 100 7.61 18.75 -1.31
CA ASN A 100 6.95 19.25 -2.50
C ASN A 100 5.74 20.13 -2.09
N GLN A 101 6.03 21.33 -1.56
CA GLN A 101 5.02 22.27 -1.05
C GLN A 101 3.92 22.61 -2.06
N ASN A 102 4.20 22.54 -3.36
CA ASN A 102 3.24 22.81 -4.43
C ASN A 102 2.10 21.77 -4.53
N MET A 103 2.22 20.58 -3.94
CA MET A 103 1.12 19.60 -3.91
C MET A 103 0.20 19.78 -2.71
N VAL A 104 0.66 20.38 -1.61
CA VAL A 104 -0.15 20.55 -0.40
C VAL A 104 -1.29 21.53 -0.64
N SER A 105 -1.10 22.54 -1.49
CA SER A 105 -2.15 23.50 -1.87
C SER A 105 -3.24 22.93 -2.77
N LEU A 106 -3.08 21.73 -3.32
CA LEU A 106 -4.11 21.08 -4.15
C LEU A 106 -5.12 20.28 -3.33
N PHE A 107 -4.88 20.09 -2.03
CA PHE A 107 -5.71 19.29 -1.13
C PHE A 107 -6.33 20.10 0.03
N ASN A 108 -6.16 21.42 0.03
CA ASN A 108 -6.80 22.36 0.97
C ASN A 108 -7.88 23.19 0.28
#